data_AF-A0A7H0GQR4-F1
#
_entry.id   AF-A0A7H0GQR4-F1
#
_cell.length_a   1.000
_cell.length_b   1.000
_cell.length_c   1.000
_cell.angle_alpha   90.00
_cell.angle_beta   90.00
_cell.angle_gamma   90.00
#
_symmetry.space_group_name_H-M   'P 1'
#
loop_
_entity.id
_entity.type
_entity.pdbx_description
1 polymer ?
#
loop_
_entity_poly.entity_id
_entity_poly.type
_entity_poly.pdbx_seq_one_letter_code
_entity_poly.pdbx_strand_id
1 'polypeptide(L)'
;MDQTPPLPWWRFGHVWLIIAGPAIVVVAGFVTLWLAISRPDPVVEEDYYQRGLRINETLREQKDRAMMPALKGRNHAATSDDAMRPADQ
;
A
#
# COMPACT_ATOMS: atom_id res chain seq x y z
N MET A 1 -58.97 -1.01 -47.81
CA MET A 1 -57.60 -1.55 -47.88
C MET A 1 -57.30 -2.10 -46.50
N ASP A 2 -57.17 -3.42 -46.37
CA ASP A 2 -56.91 -4.04 -45.08
C ASP A 2 -55.52 -3.65 -44.58
N GLN A 3 -55.48 -3.07 -43.38
CA GLN A 3 -54.24 -2.72 -42.71
C GLN A 3 -53.83 -3.89 -41.81
N THR A 4 -52.87 -4.69 -42.27
CA THR A 4 -52.28 -5.73 -41.42
C THR A 4 -51.47 -5.04 -40.31
N PRO A 5 -51.74 -5.32 -39.03
CA PRO A 5 -51.00 -4.71 -37.94
C PRO A 5 -49.53 -5.15 -37.97
N PRO A 6 -48.58 -4.23 -37.69
CA PRO A 6 -47.16 -4.55 -37.71
C PRO A 6 -46.82 -5.63 -36.69
N LEU A 7 -45.85 -6.48 -37.02
CA LEU A 7 -45.35 -7.49 -36.09
C LEU A 7 -44.72 -6.81 -34.87
N PRO A 8 -44.90 -7.39 -33.68
CA PRO A 8 -44.31 -6.85 -32.47
C PRO A 8 -42.77 -6.96 -32.47
N TRP A 9 -42.11 -5.98 -31.87
CA TRP A 9 -40.66 -5.77 -31.97
C TRP A 9 -39.81 -6.93 -31.43
N TRP A 10 -40.30 -7.68 -30.44
CA TRP A 10 -39.57 -8.81 -29.83
C TRP A 10 -39.42 -10.02 -30.75
N ARG A 11 -40.16 -10.07 -31.87
CA ARG A 11 -40.02 -11.12 -32.89
C ARG A 11 -38.80 -10.91 -33.79
N PHE A 12 -38.19 -9.74 -33.77
CA PHE A 12 -37.04 -9.43 -34.62
C PHE A 12 -35.73 -9.77 -33.90
N GLY A 13 -34.98 -10.75 -34.42
CA GLY A 13 -33.73 -11.22 -33.79
C GLY A 13 -32.65 -10.14 -33.62
N HIS A 14 -32.56 -9.18 -34.54
CA HIS A 14 -31.61 -8.07 -34.44
C HIS A 14 -31.89 -7.11 -33.28
N VAL A 15 -33.13 -7.01 -32.79
CA VAL A 15 -33.43 -6.23 -31.59
C VAL A 15 -32.74 -6.83 -30.36
N TRP A 16 -32.67 -8.16 -30.29
CA TRP A 16 -31.94 -8.85 -29.22
C TRP A 16 -30.44 -8.64 -29.30
N LEU A 17 -29.84 -8.53 -30.50
CA LEU A 17 -28.41 -8.20 -30.63
C LEU A 17 -28.07 -6.83 -30.05
N ILE A 18 -28.96 -5.84 -30.24
CA ILE A 18 -28.78 -4.49 -29.71
C ILE A 18 -28.94 -4.48 -28.18
N ILE A 19 -29.92 -5.22 -27.65
CA ILE A 19 -30.17 -5.33 -26.20
C ILE A 19 -29.07 -6.15 -25.51
N ALA A 20 -28.51 -7.16 -26.18
CA ALA A 20 -27.52 -8.06 -25.61
C ALA A 20 -26.24 -7.32 -25.19
N GLY A 21 -25.77 -6.34 -25.98
CA GLY A 21 -24.56 -5.58 -25.65
C GLY A 21 -24.63 -4.91 -24.26
N PRO A 22 -25.59 -4.00 -24.02
CA PRO A 22 -25.79 -3.39 -22.71
C PRO A 22 -26.11 -4.41 -21.61
N ALA A 23 -26.93 -5.42 -21.89
CA ALA A 23 -27.30 -6.43 -20.90
C ALA A 23 -26.08 -7.21 -20.38
N ILE A 24 -25.15 -7.59 -21.28
CA ILE A 24 -23.90 -8.27 -20.91
C ILE A 24 -23.05 -7.40 -19.98
N VAL A 25 -22.93 -6.10 -20.26
CA VAL A 25 -22.15 -5.18 -19.42
C VAL A 25 -22.75 -5.05 -18.03
N VAL A 26 -24.08 -4.95 -17.91
CA VAL A 26 -24.78 -4.92 -16.62
C VAL A 26 -24.49 -6.20 -15.82
N VAL A 27 -24.62 -7.37 -16.44
CA VAL A 27 -24.31 -8.67 -15.79
C VAL A 27 -22.85 -8.74 -15.37
N ALA A 28 -21.92 -8.33 -16.22
CA ALA A 28 -20.49 -8.30 -15.90
C ALA A 28 -20.15 -7.37 -14.74
N GLY A 29 -20.84 -6.21 -14.65
CA GLY A 29 -20.73 -5.28 -13.52
C GLY A 29 -21.16 -5.93 -12.21
N PHE A 30 -22.30 -6.63 -12.20
CA PHE A 30 -22.75 -7.38 -11.02
C PHE A 30 -21.82 -8.53 -10.64
N VAL A 31 -21.27 -9.26 -11.62
CA VAL A 31 -20.28 -10.31 -11.36
C VAL A 31 -19.03 -9.72 -10.71
N THR A 32 -18.54 -8.59 -11.24
CA THR A 32 -17.38 -7.89 -10.67
C THR A 32 -17.66 -7.40 -9.25
N LEU A 33 -18.84 -6.81 -9.02
CA LEU A 33 -19.28 -6.40 -7.69
C LEU A 33 -19.34 -7.59 -6.73
N TRP A 34 -19.91 -8.71 -7.19
CA TRP A 34 -19.99 -9.94 -6.40
C TRP A 34 -18.60 -10.47 -6.04
N LEU A 35 -17.65 -10.46 -6.97
CA LEU A 35 -16.27 -10.85 -6.71
C LEU A 35 -15.62 -9.92 -5.66
N ALA A 36 -15.83 -8.61 -5.78
CA ALA A 36 -15.27 -7.62 -4.87
C ALA A 36 -15.76 -7.79 -3.43
N ILE A 37 -17.05 -8.12 -3.23
CA ILE A 37 -17.61 -8.33 -1.89
C ILE A 37 -17.32 -9.75 -1.34
N SER A 38 -17.22 -10.75 -2.21
CA SER A 38 -17.09 -12.15 -1.78
C SER A 38 -15.68 -12.54 -1.37
N ARG A 39 -14.66 -11.83 -1.88
CA ARG A 39 -13.26 -12.06 -1.53
C ARG A 39 -12.62 -10.72 -1.18
N PRO A 40 -12.83 -10.21 0.04
CA PRO A 40 -12.05 -9.08 0.53
C PRO A 40 -10.58 -9.53 0.56
N ASP A 41 -9.79 -8.99 -0.36
CA ASP A 41 -8.34 -9.11 -0.32
C ASP A 41 -7.85 -8.24 0.85
N PRO A 42 -7.32 -8.79 1.95
CA PRO A 42 -6.88 -8.01 3.09
C PRO A 42 -5.64 -7.19 2.69
N VAL A 43 -5.87 -5.95 2.24
CA VAL A 43 -4.82 -5.16 1.57
C VAL A 43 -3.71 -4.70 2.53
N VAL A 44 -3.94 -4.64 3.84
CA VAL A 44 -2.93 -4.19 4.81
C VAL A 44 -3.24 -4.83 6.15
N GLU A 45 -2.43 -5.78 6.62
CA GLU A 45 -2.40 -6.08 8.05
C GLU A 45 -2.01 -4.80 8.80
N GLU A 46 -2.71 -4.43 9.88
CA GLU A 46 -2.38 -3.25 10.70
C GLU A 46 -0.87 -3.18 11.06
N ASP A 47 -0.25 -4.35 11.15
CA ASP A 47 1.16 -4.52 11.41
C ASP A 47 2.09 -4.06 10.28
N TYR A 48 1.64 -3.83 9.04
CA TYR A 48 2.51 -3.33 7.97
C TYR A 48 3.02 -1.91 8.26
N TYR A 49 2.13 -1.04 8.75
CA TYR A 49 2.50 0.32 9.13
C TYR A 49 3.39 0.31 10.39
N GLN A 50 3.03 -0.52 11.37
CA GLN A 50 3.83 -0.73 12.58
C GLN A 50 5.21 -1.29 12.26
N ARG A 51 5.32 -2.20 11.29
CA ARG A 51 6.57 -2.81 10.84
C ARG A 51 7.47 -1.76 10.16
N GLY A 52 6.91 -0.88 9.34
CA GLY A 52 7.64 0.26 8.76
C GLY A 52 8.21 1.21 9.83
N LEU A 53 7.44 1.51 10.87
CA LEU A 53 7.88 2.35 11.99
C LEU A 53 9.00 1.70 12.80
N ARG A 54 8.86 0.41 13.14
CA ARG A 54 9.87 -0.35 13.92
C ARG A 54 11.21 -0.50 13.19
N ILE A 55 11.19 -0.58 11.85
CA ILE A 55 12.41 -0.60 11.05
C ILE A 55 13.22 0.69 11.28
N ASN A 56 12.59 1.86 11.27
CA ASN A 56 13.30 3.12 11.51
C ASN A 56 13.88 3.19 12.94
N GLU A 57 13.16 2.66 13.93
CA GLU A 57 13.61 2.62 15.32
C GLU A 57 14.83 1.71 15.49
N THR A 58 14.77 0.48 14.98
CA THR A 58 15.90 -0.46 15.03
C THR A 58 17.15 0.05 14.27
N LEU A 59 16.96 0.72 13.12
CA LEU A 59 18.08 1.34 12.37
C LEU A 59 18.71 2.50 13.15
N ARG A 60 17.92 3.32 13.85
CA ARG A 60 18.42 4.41 14.70
C ARG A 60 19.22 3.85 15.88
N GLU A 61 18.69 2.85 16.57
CA GLU A 61 19.40 2.19 17.68
C GLU A 61 20.73 1.57 17.23
N GLN A 62 20.76 0.90 16.07
CA GLN A 62 21.99 0.34 15.51
C GLN A 62 23.02 1.42 15.17
N LYS A 63 22.57 2.54 14.57
CA LYS A 63 23.42 3.69 14.26
C LYS A 63 24.00 4.31 15.53
N ASP A 64 23.18 4.50 16.57
CA ASP A 64 23.62 5.06 17.84
C ASP A 64 24.64 4.13 18.53
N ARG A 65 24.39 2.81 18.55
CA ARG A 65 25.36 1.81 19.03
C ARG A 65 26.67 1.83 18.23
N ALA A 66 26.62 1.96 16.91
CA ALA A 66 27.80 2.04 16.06
C ALA A 66 28.61 3.33 16.30
N MET A 67 27.96 4.43 16.71
CA MET A 67 28.63 5.68 17.05
C MET A 67 29.26 5.68 18.46
N MET A 68 28.82 4.82 19.37
CA MET A 68 29.38 4.72 20.74
C MET A 68 30.92 4.60 20.80
N PRO A 69 31.59 3.71 20.06
CA PRO A 69 33.05 3.63 20.06
C PRO A 69 33.71 4.89 19.48
N ALA A 70 33.11 5.51 18.46
CA ALA A 70 33.62 6.76 17.87
C ALA A 70 33.50 7.95 18.83
N LEU A 71 32.37 8.05 19.56
CA LEU A 71 32.15 9.03 20.62
C LEU A 71 33.16 8.85 21.76
N LYS A 72 33.39 7.61 22.20
CA LYS A 72 34.37 7.29 23.23
C LYS A 72 35.80 7.62 22.79
N GLY A 73 36.16 7.30 21.53
CA GLY A 73 37.47 7.62 20.96
C GLY A 73 37.75 9.13 20.90
N ARG A 74 36.77 9.94 20.48
CA ARG A 74 36.91 11.40 20.46
C ARG A 74 37.08 11.99 21.86
N ASN A 75 36.38 11.48 22.87
CA ASN A 75 36.53 11.95 24.25
C ASN A 75 37.90 11.61 24.85
N HIS A 76 38.47 10.44 24.50
CA HIS A 76 39.83 10.08 24.89
C HIS A 76 40.92 10.87 24.17
N ALA A 77 40.68 11.35 22.94
CA ALA A 77 41.61 12.22 22.23
C ALA A 77 41.52 13.71 22.67
N ALA A 78 40.36 14.11 23.23
CA ALA A 78 40.11 15.47 23.69
C ALA A 78 40.60 15.74 25.13
N THR A 79 41.01 14.73 25.89
CA THR A 79 41.85 14.95 27.07
C THR A 79 43.22 15.39 26.58
N SER A 80 43.40 16.70 26.44
CA SER A 80 44.73 17.30 26.32
C SER A 80 45.57 16.90 27.52
N ASP A 81 46.88 16.80 27.29
CA ASP A 81 47.99 16.58 28.24
C ASP A 81 48.02 17.54 29.46
N ASP A 82 46.94 18.25 29.76
CA ASP A 82 46.82 19.19 30.88
C ASP A 82 46.68 18.48 32.24
N ALA A 83 46.32 17.19 32.23
CA ALA A 83 46.37 16.34 33.42
C ALA A 83 47.79 15.83 33.75
N MET A 84 48.78 16.05 32.87
CA MET A 84 50.17 15.60 33.00
C MET A 84 51.13 16.77 33.33
N ARG A 85 50.64 17.89 33.87
CA ARG A 85 51.52 18.90 34.48
C ARG A 85 51.52 18.72 35.99
N PRO A 86 52.58 18.14 36.60
CA PRO A 86 52.69 18.08 38.05
C PRO A 86 52.68 19.51 38.61
N ALA A 87 51.87 19.70 39.65
CA ALA A 87 51.83 20.93 40.43
C ALA A 87 52.99 20.90 41.44
N ASP A 88 54.20 21.16 40.97
CA ASP A 88 55.37 21.47 41.79
C ASP A 88 56.07 22.73 41.27
N GLN A 89 55.64 23.88 41.83
CA GLN A 89 56.43 25.11 41.99
C GLN A 89 56.55 25.40 43.48
#